data_AF-A0A2S3QNV0-F1
#
_entry.id   AF-A0A2S3QNV0-F1
#
_cell.length_a   1.000
_cell.length_b   1.000
_cell.length_c   1.000
_cell.angle_alpha   90.00
_cell.angle_beta   90.00
_cell.angle_gamma   90.00
#
_symmetry.space_group_name_H-M   'P 1'
#
loop_
_entity.id
_entity.type
_entity.pdbx_description
1 polymer ?
#
loop_
_entity_poly.entity_id
_entity_poly.type
_entity_poly.pdbx_seq_one_letter_code
_entity_poly.pdbx_strand_id
1 'polypeptide(L)'
;MNKLNFILIFFVFVFLSNTCQKQPEEEQRVVTISVDAEETNIIPSVDEQSSYTEYGPGQVNPNTQALQTSEKINTVGIIIGASSDFDTDVMDYVSCLLKNDVKINFVAGIGSSSAIAAMLAQTKKPELVKWKFFRLKERTNAQEIVENLELDARTIKKSSIAYYLTTVGVNGNITFMTKGNIVEGLKNNIENNKKILAAQIEITNEDIARLIAQRVFVFSYEKNLSVSKNQINGKMIQINMPKQNFSLMKKCEIIKENL
;
A
#
# COMPACT_ATOMS: atom_id res chain seq x y z
N MET A 1 -39.95 -43.37 17.80
CA MET A 1 -38.89 -42.88 16.87
C MET A 1 -38.30 -44.09 16.15
N ASN A 2 -38.41 -44.11 14.82
CA ASN A 2 -38.04 -45.26 14.00
C ASN A 2 -36.53 -45.54 14.02
N LYS A 3 -36.15 -46.81 14.15
CA LYS A 3 -34.74 -47.29 14.12
C LYS A 3 -33.98 -46.79 12.89
N LEU A 4 -34.69 -46.50 11.79
CA LEU A 4 -34.14 -45.93 10.56
C LEU A 4 -33.60 -44.50 10.75
N ASN A 5 -34.26 -43.67 11.55
CA ASN A 5 -33.84 -42.28 11.79
C ASN A 5 -32.60 -42.20 12.70
N PHE A 6 -32.41 -43.19 13.58
CA PHE A 6 -31.23 -43.25 14.46
C PHE A 6 -29.95 -43.58 13.67
N ILE A 7 -30.05 -44.49 12.69
CA ILE A 7 -28.92 -44.86 11.83
C ILE A 7 -28.50 -43.68 10.94
N LEU A 8 -29.47 -42.92 10.44
CA LEU A 8 -29.21 -41.76 9.57
C LEU A 8 -28.53 -40.61 10.33
N ILE A 9 -28.97 -40.35 11.57
CA ILE A 9 -28.33 -39.35 12.44
C ILE A 9 -26.91 -39.79 12.84
N PHE A 10 -26.70 -41.08 13.09
CA PHE A 10 -25.38 -41.62 13.42
C PHE A 10 -24.39 -41.47 12.25
N PHE A 11 -24.83 -41.70 11.02
CA PHE A 11 -24.00 -41.51 9.82
C PHE A 11 -23.60 -40.04 9.60
N VAL A 12 -24.51 -39.10 9.85
CA VAL A 12 -24.21 -37.66 9.75
C VAL A 12 -23.17 -37.23 10.80
N PHE A 13 -23.25 -37.77 12.01
CA PHE A 13 -22.25 -37.50 13.06
C PHE A 13 -20.85 -38.04 12.70
N VAL A 14 -20.76 -39.25 12.13
CA VAL A 14 -19.48 -39.86 11.74
C VAL A 14 -18.84 -39.12 10.55
N PHE A 15 -19.64 -38.57 9.64
CA PHE A 15 -19.14 -37.73 8.54
C PHE A 15 -18.63 -36.35 9.02
N LEU A 16 -19.28 -35.75 10.02
CA LEU A 16 -18.84 -34.47 10.59
C LEU A 16 -17.59 -34.58 11.48
N SER A 17 -17.31 -35.76 12.07
CA SER A 17 -16.12 -35.96 12.91
C SER A 17 -14.82 -36.22 12.13
N ASN A 18 -14.87 -36.45 10.81
CA ASN A 18 -13.69 -36.77 9.99
C ASN A 18 -13.10 -35.58 9.20
N THR A 19 -13.65 -34.36 9.32
CA THR A 19 -13.09 -33.16 8.65
C THR A 19 -12.20 -32.30 9.56
N CYS A 20 -11.61 -32.89 10.60
CA CYS A 20 -10.60 -32.24 11.44
C CYS A 20 -9.23 -32.90 11.24
N GLN A 21 -8.65 -32.74 10.05
CA GLN A 21 -7.22 -32.99 9.87
C GLN A 21 -6.44 -31.79 10.43
N LYS A 22 -5.93 -31.96 11.65
CA LYS A 22 -4.78 -31.20 12.14
C LYS A 22 -3.59 -31.50 11.22
N GLN A 23 -3.08 -30.48 10.55
CA GLN A 23 -1.76 -30.55 9.92
C GLN A 23 -0.69 -30.69 11.02
N PRO A 24 0.28 -31.60 10.87
CA PRO A 24 1.40 -31.70 11.79
C PRO A 24 2.37 -30.53 11.57
N GLU A 25 2.84 -29.97 12.69
CA GLU A 25 3.99 -29.06 12.73
C GLU A 25 5.23 -29.78 12.20
N GLU A 26 5.80 -29.29 11.09
CA GLU A 26 7.17 -29.61 10.71
C GLU A 26 8.12 -28.62 11.40
N GLU A 27 8.82 -29.11 12.42
CA GLU A 27 10.05 -28.51 12.92
C GLU A 27 11.11 -28.55 11.81
N GLN A 28 11.34 -27.43 11.14
CA GLN A 28 12.59 -27.22 10.39
C GLN A 28 13.58 -26.48 11.27
N ARG A 29 14.55 -27.26 11.76
CA ARG A 29 15.81 -26.89 12.41
C ARG A 29 16.34 -25.53 11.94
N VAL A 30 16.37 -24.57 12.84
CA VAL A 30 17.32 -23.46 12.76
C VAL A 30 18.69 -24.04 13.12
N VAL A 31 19.58 -24.15 12.14
CA VAL A 31 21.01 -24.32 12.43
C VAL A 31 21.51 -22.94 12.86
N THR A 32 21.48 -22.68 14.16
CA THR A 32 22.26 -21.59 14.75
C THR A 32 23.72 -21.96 14.63
N ILE A 33 24.43 -21.35 13.69
CA ILE A 33 25.89 -21.29 13.74
C ILE A 33 26.21 -20.25 14.81
N SER A 34 26.46 -20.70 16.04
CA SER A 34 27.12 -19.88 17.06
C SER A 34 28.57 -19.73 16.64
N VAL A 35 28.90 -18.60 16.00
CA VAL A 35 30.29 -18.16 15.94
C VAL A 35 30.57 -17.54 17.30
N ASP A 36 31.19 -18.30 18.19
CA ASP A 36 31.86 -17.76 19.37
C ASP A 36 32.96 -16.81 18.87
N ALA A 37 32.61 -15.54 18.74
CA ALA A 37 33.59 -14.47 18.64
C ALA A 37 33.94 -14.10 20.08
N GLU A 38 35.02 -14.68 20.60
CA GLU A 38 35.69 -14.14 21.79
C GLU A 38 36.02 -12.68 21.52
N GLU A 39 35.33 -11.77 22.21
CA GLU A 39 35.66 -10.36 22.28
C GLU A 39 37.06 -10.19 22.89
N THR A 40 38.07 -10.16 22.03
CA THR A 40 39.36 -9.55 22.34
C THR A 40 39.52 -8.31 21.48
N ASN A 41 38.95 -7.20 21.97
CA ASN A 41 39.28 -5.87 21.48
C ASN A 41 40.73 -5.55 21.86
N ILE A 42 41.67 -6.02 21.04
CA ILE A 42 43.04 -5.52 21.01
C ILE A 42 43.15 -4.72 19.71
N ILE A 43 42.92 -3.41 19.80
CA ILE A 43 43.20 -2.48 18.71
C ILE A 43 44.72 -2.22 18.75
N PRO A 44 45.52 -2.68 17.78
CA PRO A 44 46.92 -2.31 17.74
C PRO A 44 47.03 -0.85 17.31
N SER A 45 47.80 -0.04 18.06
CA SER A 45 48.14 1.32 17.67
C SER A 45 49.06 1.26 16.46
N VAL A 46 48.55 1.62 15.28
CA VAL A 46 49.36 1.75 14.06
C VAL A 46 49.82 3.21 13.95
N ASP A 47 51.14 3.38 13.93
CA ASP A 47 51.85 4.65 13.77
C ASP A 47 51.45 5.36 12.46
N GLU A 48 51.21 6.68 12.53
CA GLU A 48 50.79 7.53 11.39
C GLU A 48 51.91 7.80 10.35
N GLN A 49 53.03 7.10 10.40
CA GLN A 49 54.15 7.29 9.46
C GLN A 49 54.59 5.99 8.81
N SER A 50 53.74 5.45 7.93
CA SER A 50 54.25 4.71 6.77
C SER A 50 53.23 4.72 5.64
N SER A 51 53.50 5.57 4.65
CA SER A 51 52.85 5.54 3.34
C SER A 51 53.15 4.21 2.66
N TYR A 52 52.15 3.35 2.51
CA TYR A 52 52.22 2.19 1.61
C TYR A 52 51.19 2.32 0.50
N THR A 53 51.74 2.29 -0.71
CA THR A 53 51.11 2.31 -2.02
C THR A 53 50.08 1.20 -2.20
N GLU A 54 49.00 1.55 -2.90
CA GLU A 54 47.89 0.68 -3.31
C GLU A 54 48.34 -0.60 -4.03
N TYR A 55 47.84 -1.75 -3.59
CA TYR A 55 47.62 -2.94 -4.43
C TYR A 55 46.35 -3.64 -3.96
N GLY A 56 45.25 -3.45 -4.70
CA GLY A 56 43.92 -4.02 -4.43
C GLY A 56 42.81 -3.19 -5.09
N PRO A 57 41.60 -3.74 -5.35
CA PRO A 57 40.57 -3.04 -6.10
C PRO A 57 40.06 -1.82 -5.31
N GLY A 58 40.51 -0.63 -5.72
CA GLY A 58 39.96 0.69 -5.44
C GLY A 58 39.33 0.91 -4.07
N GLN A 59 40.14 1.11 -3.03
CA GLN A 59 39.66 1.75 -1.80
C GLN A 59 39.57 3.25 -2.05
N VAL A 60 38.38 3.69 -2.43
CA VAL A 60 38.05 5.12 -2.55
C VAL A 60 38.24 5.77 -1.19
N ASN A 61 39.03 6.84 -1.15
CA ASN A 61 39.31 7.66 0.02
C ASN A 61 38.01 7.98 0.80
N PRO A 62 37.85 7.53 2.07
CA PRO A 62 36.61 7.69 2.82
C PRO A 62 36.27 9.17 3.10
N ASN A 63 37.23 10.08 2.89
CA ASN A 63 37.05 11.51 3.14
C ASN A 63 36.48 12.31 1.95
N THR A 64 36.07 11.64 0.87
CA THR A 64 35.43 12.31 -0.30
C THR A 64 34.00 11.85 -0.61
N GLN A 65 33.45 10.91 0.13
CA GLN A 65 32.01 10.69 0.11
C GLN A 65 31.41 11.50 1.26
N ALA A 66 30.99 12.72 0.95
CA ALA A 66 29.93 13.34 1.74
C ALA A 66 28.81 12.29 1.80
N LEU A 67 28.64 11.67 2.97
CA LEU A 67 27.48 10.86 3.30
C LEU A 67 26.27 11.74 3.04
N GLN A 68 25.71 11.66 1.82
CA GLN A 68 24.30 11.90 1.61
C GLN A 68 23.63 10.87 2.51
N THR A 69 23.37 11.27 3.76
CA THR A 69 22.53 10.52 4.66
C THR A 69 21.19 10.48 3.95
N SER A 70 20.90 9.38 3.25
CA SER A 70 19.62 9.23 2.59
C SER A 70 18.58 9.35 3.69
N GLU A 71 17.72 10.37 3.59
CA GLU A 71 16.69 10.60 4.58
C GLU A 71 15.80 9.35 4.60
N LYS A 72 15.83 8.56 5.68
CA LYS A 72 15.03 7.35 5.77
C LYS A 72 13.55 7.73 5.72
N ILE A 73 12.88 7.33 4.65
CA ILE A 73 11.45 7.62 4.43
C ILE A 73 10.62 6.71 5.33
N ASN A 74 10.08 7.28 6.40
CA ASN A 74 9.30 6.55 7.41
C ASN A 74 7.80 6.80 7.26
N THR A 75 7.40 7.86 6.55
CA THR A 75 5.98 8.23 6.38
C THR A 75 5.63 8.54 4.93
N VAL A 76 4.54 7.95 4.45
CA VAL A 76 4.07 8.09 3.08
C VAL A 76 2.59 8.43 2.99
N GLY A 77 2.26 9.19 1.96
CA GLY A 77 0.90 9.45 1.50
C GLY A 77 0.57 8.62 0.27
N ILE A 78 -0.68 8.24 0.11
CA ILE A 78 -1.14 7.47 -1.05
C ILE A 78 -2.27 8.24 -1.73
N ILE A 79 -2.15 8.44 -3.03
CA ILE A 79 -3.22 8.94 -3.90
C ILE A 79 -3.46 7.90 -4.99
N ILE A 80 -4.70 7.41 -5.09
CA ILE A 80 -5.09 6.41 -6.07
C ILE A 80 -5.93 7.10 -7.15
N GLY A 81 -5.45 7.08 -8.39
CA GLY A 81 -6.15 7.63 -9.55
C GLY A 81 -7.43 6.85 -9.89
N ALA A 82 -8.28 7.46 -10.71
CA ALA A 82 -9.48 6.79 -11.19
C ALA A 82 -9.13 5.58 -12.09
N SER A 83 -9.94 4.54 -11.98
CA SER A 83 -9.87 3.33 -12.80
C SER A 83 -11.24 3.01 -13.39
N SER A 84 -11.27 2.37 -14.57
CA SER A 84 -12.53 1.93 -15.21
C SER A 84 -13.37 1.06 -14.29
N ASP A 85 -12.69 0.18 -13.54
CA ASP A 85 -13.27 -0.79 -12.61
C ASP A 85 -12.73 -0.59 -11.20
N PHE A 86 -13.13 -1.43 -10.24
CA PHE A 86 -12.54 -1.47 -8.90
C PHE A 86 -11.21 -2.24 -8.90
N ASP A 87 -10.20 -1.68 -9.56
CA ASP A 87 -8.87 -2.26 -9.63
C ASP A 87 -8.15 -2.13 -8.29
N THR A 88 -7.74 -3.26 -7.71
CA THR A 88 -7.05 -3.32 -6.41
C THR A 88 -5.54 -3.60 -6.52
N ASP A 89 -4.94 -3.57 -7.71
CA ASP A 89 -3.53 -3.89 -7.90
C ASP A 89 -2.60 -2.95 -7.13
N VAL A 90 -3.04 -1.72 -6.84
CA VAL A 90 -2.34 -0.77 -5.96
C VAL A 90 -2.10 -1.36 -4.57
N MET A 91 -2.99 -2.23 -4.08
CA MET A 91 -2.84 -2.84 -2.75
C MET A 91 -1.59 -3.73 -2.63
N ASP A 92 -1.07 -4.26 -3.74
CA ASP A 92 0.20 -5.01 -3.72
C ASP A 92 1.38 -4.08 -3.43
N TYR A 93 1.41 -2.90 -4.05
CA TYR A 93 2.40 -1.86 -3.78
C TYR A 93 2.30 -1.35 -2.34
N VAL A 94 1.08 -1.13 -1.85
CA VAL A 94 0.83 -0.76 -0.46
C VAL A 94 1.29 -1.83 0.51
N SER A 95 1.10 -3.11 0.17
CA SER A 95 1.63 -4.22 0.97
C SER A 95 3.15 -4.20 1.04
N CYS A 96 3.84 -3.86 -0.06
CA CYS A 96 5.29 -3.68 -0.06
C CYS A 96 5.72 -2.51 0.83
N LEU A 97 5.00 -1.38 0.83
CA LEU A 97 5.29 -0.25 1.72
C LEU A 97 5.21 -0.65 3.21
N LEU A 98 4.15 -1.37 3.59
CA LEU A 98 3.96 -1.85 4.96
C LEU A 98 5.03 -2.88 5.37
N LYS A 99 5.48 -3.74 4.45
CA LYS A 99 6.56 -4.72 4.69
C LYS A 99 7.94 -4.08 4.88
N ASN A 100 8.14 -2.84 4.41
CA ASN A 100 9.37 -2.08 4.64
C ASN A 100 9.27 -1.15 5.86
N ASP A 101 8.35 -1.40 6.80
CA ASP A 101 8.11 -0.61 8.01
C ASP A 101 7.73 0.87 7.77
N VAL A 102 7.20 1.19 6.58
CA VAL A 102 6.79 2.54 6.23
C VAL A 102 5.34 2.80 6.67
N LYS A 103 5.12 3.87 7.43
CA LYS A 103 3.79 4.24 7.91
C LYS A 103 3.02 5.04 6.86
N ILE A 104 1.81 4.62 6.56
CA ILE A 104 0.89 5.35 5.69
C ILE A 104 0.16 6.40 6.55
N ASN A 105 0.40 7.69 6.30
CA ASN A 105 -0.24 8.75 7.07
C ASN A 105 -1.62 9.14 6.50
N PHE A 106 -1.76 9.11 5.18
CA PHE A 106 -3.03 9.41 4.54
C PHE A 106 -3.25 8.59 3.27
N VAL A 107 -4.53 8.46 2.91
CA VAL A 107 -4.97 7.88 1.66
C VAL A 107 -6.08 8.73 1.04
N ALA A 108 -5.98 8.96 -0.26
CA ALA A 108 -7.00 9.58 -1.08
C ALA A 108 -7.25 8.70 -2.31
N GLY A 109 -8.49 8.63 -2.79
CA GLY A 109 -8.82 7.88 -3.99
C GLY A 109 -9.77 8.68 -4.86
N ILE A 110 -9.47 8.78 -6.14
CA ILE A 110 -10.20 9.56 -7.14
C ILE A 110 -11.18 8.64 -7.87
N GLY A 111 -12.44 9.07 -8.06
CA GLY A 111 -13.44 8.27 -8.77
C GLY A 111 -13.79 6.96 -8.04
N SER A 112 -13.87 5.84 -8.77
CA SER A 112 -14.14 4.50 -8.21
C SER A 112 -13.12 4.09 -7.14
N SER A 113 -11.85 4.50 -7.28
CA SER A 113 -10.78 4.24 -6.32
C SER A 113 -11.00 4.91 -4.96
N SER A 114 -11.94 5.86 -4.85
CA SER A 114 -12.33 6.45 -3.56
C SER A 114 -12.83 5.40 -2.58
N ALA A 115 -13.55 4.37 -3.05
CA ALA A 115 -14.04 3.28 -2.23
C ALA A 115 -12.90 2.38 -1.74
N ILE A 116 -11.90 2.16 -2.58
CA ILE A 116 -10.69 1.38 -2.25
C ILE A 116 -9.88 2.11 -1.17
N ALA A 117 -9.69 3.42 -1.34
CA ALA A 117 -9.03 4.28 -0.36
C ALA A 117 -9.76 4.29 0.99
N ALA A 118 -11.09 4.42 0.98
CA ALA A 118 -11.88 4.38 2.21
C ALA A 118 -11.78 3.02 2.92
N MET A 119 -11.80 1.92 2.16
CA MET A 119 -11.68 0.56 2.70
C MET A 119 -10.28 0.29 3.28
N LEU A 120 -9.23 0.81 2.63
CA LEU A 120 -7.88 0.76 3.17
C LEU A 120 -7.76 1.56 4.47
N ALA A 121 -8.36 2.75 4.54
CA ALA A 121 -8.40 3.53 5.77
C ALA A 121 -9.12 2.78 6.91
N GLN A 122 -10.23 2.09 6.61
CA GLN A 122 -10.98 1.30 7.59
C GLN A 122 -10.21 0.07 8.09
N THR A 123 -9.67 -0.75 7.19
CA THR A 123 -9.09 -2.05 7.56
C THR A 123 -7.61 -2.03 7.83
N LYS A 124 -6.88 -1.06 7.26
CA LYS A 124 -5.41 -0.95 7.30
C LYS A 124 -4.67 -2.18 6.77
N LYS A 125 -5.39 -3.09 6.11
CA LYS A 125 -4.89 -4.39 5.63
C LYS A 125 -5.17 -4.51 4.13
N PRO A 126 -4.17 -4.31 3.27
CA PRO A 126 -4.37 -4.30 1.82
C PRO A 126 -4.98 -5.61 1.27
N GLU A 127 -4.64 -6.75 1.88
CA GLU A 127 -5.16 -8.08 1.53
C GLU A 127 -6.69 -8.18 1.70
N LEU A 128 -7.23 -7.60 2.78
CA LEU A 128 -8.67 -7.58 3.04
C LEU A 128 -9.41 -6.68 2.04
N VAL A 129 -8.77 -5.59 1.60
CA VAL A 129 -9.31 -4.73 0.55
C VAL A 129 -9.46 -5.53 -0.75
N LYS A 130 -8.39 -6.21 -1.20
CA LYS A 130 -8.43 -7.06 -2.40
C LYS A 130 -9.55 -8.10 -2.33
N TRP A 131 -9.69 -8.77 -1.19
CA TRP A 131 -10.71 -9.79 -1.00
C TRP A 131 -12.15 -9.25 -1.05
N LYS A 132 -12.43 -8.10 -0.41
CA LYS A 132 -13.77 -7.49 -0.45
C LYS A 132 -14.14 -7.04 -1.86
N PHE A 133 -13.21 -6.45 -2.60
CA PHE A 133 -13.47 -5.97 -3.97
C PHE A 133 -13.47 -7.08 -5.02
N PHE A 134 -12.80 -8.22 -4.78
CA PHE A 134 -12.89 -9.39 -5.66
C PHE A 134 -14.35 -9.82 -5.90
N ARG A 135 -15.20 -9.68 -4.90
CA ARG A 135 -16.64 -10.02 -4.96
C ARG A 135 -17.52 -8.94 -5.60
N LEU A 136 -16.96 -7.78 -5.94
CA LEU A 136 -17.70 -6.59 -6.38
C LEU A 136 -17.42 -6.22 -7.85
N LYS A 137 -16.56 -6.96 -8.56
CA LYS A 137 -16.12 -6.63 -9.92
C LYS A 137 -17.25 -6.46 -10.95
N GLU A 138 -18.40 -7.09 -10.72
CA GLU A 138 -19.55 -7.05 -11.64
C GLU A 138 -20.60 -6.01 -11.26
N ARG A 139 -20.45 -5.32 -10.12
CA ARG A 139 -21.45 -4.37 -9.63
C ARG A 139 -21.17 -2.96 -10.10
N THR A 140 -22.22 -2.28 -10.55
CA THR A 140 -22.15 -0.89 -11.05
C THR A 140 -22.92 0.09 -10.18
N ASN A 141 -23.80 -0.38 -9.29
CA ASN A 141 -24.62 0.47 -8.42
C ASN A 141 -23.82 0.94 -7.19
N ALA A 142 -23.59 2.25 -7.09
CA ALA A 142 -22.82 2.87 -6.01
C ALA A 142 -23.39 2.59 -4.61
N GLN A 143 -24.72 2.55 -4.46
CA GLN A 143 -25.37 2.25 -3.19
C GLN A 143 -25.01 0.83 -2.72
N GLU A 144 -25.20 -0.15 -3.60
CA GLU A 144 -24.92 -1.56 -3.29
C GLU A 144 -23.44 -1.77 -2.99
N ILE A 145 -22.55 -1.09 -3.71
CA ILE A 145 -21.11 -1.19 -3.48
C ILE A 145 -20.77 -0.71 -2.06
N VAL A 146 -21.28 0.45 -1.65
CA VAL A 146 -21.02 0.99 -0.32
C VAL A 146 -21.60 0.11 0.78
N GLU A 147 -22.81 -0.44 0.57
CA GLU A 147 -23.44 -1.37 1.52
C GLU A 147 -22.67 -2.68 1.66
N ASN A 148 -22.29 -3.32 0.55
CA ASN A 148 -21.53 -4.58 0.57
C ASN A 148 -20.12 -4.42 1.16
N LEU A 149 -19.51 -3.25 0.98
CA LEU A 149 -18.21 -2.96 1.59
C LEU A 149 -18.32 -2.75 3.11
N GLU A 150 -19.53 -2.53 3.64
CA GLU A 150 -19.81 -2.24 5.05
C GLU A 150 -18.94 -1.08 5.54
N LEU A 151 -18.90 0.00 4.75
CA LEU A 151 -18.08 1.17 5.06
C LEU A 151 -18.70 1.95 6.22
N ASP A 152 -17.98 1.99 7.34
CA ASP A 152 -18.38 2.78 8.51
C ASP A 152 -17.59 4.09 8.56
N ALA A 153 -18.30 5.20 8.32
CA ALA A 153 -17.73 6.54 8.38
C ALA A 153 -17.09 6.85 9.74
N ARG A 154 -17.58 6.28 10.85
CA ARG A 154 -17.00 6.49 12.18
C ARG A 154 -15.64 5.80 12.31
N THR A 155 -15.54 4.54 11.87
CA THR A 155 -14.29 3.78 11.88
C THR A 155 -13.24 4.42 10.97
N ILE A 156 -13.63 4.87 9.77
CA ILE A 156 -12.73 5.58 8.85
C ILE A 156 -12.19 6.86 9.49
N LYS A 157 -13.05 7.68 10.12
CA LYS A 157 -12.63 8.94 10.78
C LYS A 157 -11.70 8.73 11.98
N LYS A 158 -11.80 7.59 12.66
CA LYS A 158 -10.95 7.24 13.82
C LYS A 158 -9.68 6.48 13.43
N SER A 159 -9.51 6.16 12.14
CA SER A 159 -8.34 5.43 11.67
C SER A 159 -7.06 6.24 11.87
N SER A 160 -5.95 5.51 12.03
CA SER A 160 -4.61 6.11 12.03
C SER A 160 -4.17 6.52 10.63
N ILE A 161 -4.84 6.03 9.58
CA ILE A 161 -4.65 6.46 8.20
C ILE A 161 -5.73 7.49 7.90
N ALA A 162 -5.35 8.75 7.70
CA ALA A 162 -6.30 9.81 7.38
C ALA A 162 -6.87 9.62 5.97
N TYR A 163 -8.20 9.44 5.88
CA TYR A 163 -8.89 9.41 4.59
C TYR A 163 -9.21 10.84 4.13
N TYR A 164 -8.78 11.17 2.91
CA TYR A 164 -9.15 12.41 2.23
C TYR A 164 -10.17 12.11 1.16
N LEU A 165 -11.35 12.71 1.31
CA LEU A 165 -12.39 12.68 0.29
C LEU A 165 -11.95 13.60 -0.86
N THR A 166 -11.82 13.03 -2.05
CA THR A 166 -11.52 13.79 -3.25
C THR A 166 -12.80 14.31 -3.88
N THR A 167 -12.79 15.53 -4.38
CA THR A 167 -13.78 16.00 -5.34
C THR A 167 -13.08 16.54 -6.57
N VAL A 168 -13.63 16.25 -7.76
CA VAL A 168 -13.08 16.71 -9.03
C VAL A 168 -14.03 17.76 -9.59
N GLY A 169 -13.53 18.99 -9.73
CA GLY A 169 -14.27 20.10 -10.32
C GLY A 169 -14.42 19.94 -11.84
N VAL A 170 -15.33 20.73 -12.42
CA VAL A 170 -15.61 20.73 -13.88
C VAL A 170 -14.36 21.06 -14.70
N ASN A 171 -13.43 21.83 -14.13
CA ASN A 171 -12.18 22.23 -14.77
C ASN A 171 -11.05 21.20 -14.63
N GLY A 172 -11.31 20.03 -14.03
CA GLY A 172 -10.29 19.00 -13.75
C GLY A 172 -9.53 19.20 -12.43
N ASN A 173 -9.75 20.32 -11.73
CA ASN A 173 -9.13 20.58 -10.43
C ASN A 173 -9.60 19.57 -9.37
N ILE A 174 -8.66 18.99 -8.62
CA ILE A 174 -8.97 18.14 -7.46
C ILE A 174 -8.96 18.97 -6.19
N THR A 175 -9.90 18.70 -5.29
CA THR A 175 -9.76 19.13 -3.90
C THR A 175 -9.79 17.93 -2.96
N PHE A 176 -8.99 18.02 -1.88
CA PHE A 176 -8.90 17.00 -0.84
C PHE A 176 -9.51 17.52 0.46
N MET A 177 -10.56 16.84 0.94
CA MET A 177 -11.30 17.25 2.14
C MET A 177 -11.28 16.14 3.20
N THR A 178 -10.95 16.50 4.45
CA THR A 178 -11.04 15.59 5.61
C THR A 178 -12.40 15.66 6.32
N LYS A 179 -13.15 16.73 6.06
CA LYS A 179 -14.47 16.98 6.65
C LYS A 179 -15.54 16.76 5.58
N GLY A 180 -16.58 16.00 5.92
CA GLY A 180 -17.70 15.73 5.03
C GLY A 180 -18.46 14.45 5.36
N ASN A 181 -19.52 14.22 4.60
CA ASN A 181 -20.24 12.96 4.57
C ASN A 181 -19.48 11.97 3.68
N ILE A 182 -18.73 11.05 4.30
CA ILE A 182 -17.89 10.08 3.60
C ILE A 182 -18.73 9.22 2.66
N VAL A 183 -19.87 8.71 3.12
CA VAL A 183 -20.73 7.80 2.35
C VAL A 183 -21.25 8.47 1.08
N GLU A 184 -21.76 9.70 1.20
CA GLU A 184 -22.26 10.47 0.07
C GLU A 184 -21.13 10.87 -0.89
N GLY A 185 -19.98 11.30 -0.36
CA GLY A 185 -18.81 11.61 -1.17
C GLY A 185 -18.30 10.42 -1.98
N LEU A 186 -18.32 9.22 -1.41
CA LEU A 186 -17.96 7.99 -2.11
C LEU A 186 -18.93 7.68 -3.25
N LYS A 187 -20.24 7.76 -3.00
CA LYS A 187 -21.26 7.54 -4.04
C LYS A 187 -21.09 8.51 -5.19
N ASN A 188 -20.94 9.80 -4.89
CA ASN A 188 -20.73 10.84 -5.88
C ASN A 188 -19.47 10.58 -6.73
N ASN A 189 -18.38 10.10 -6.14
CA ASN A 189 -17.17 9.74 -6.87
C ASN A 189 -17.34 8.50 -7.76
N ILE A 190 -18.03 7.47 -7.28
CA ILE A 190 -18.32 6.25 -8.07
C ILE A 190 -19.24 6.60 -9.25
N GLU A 191 -20.32 7.34 -9.02
CA GLU A 191 -21.29 7.70 -10.06
C GLU A 191 -20.69 8.61 -11.14
N ASN A 192 -19.80 9.53 -10.74
CA ASN A 192 -19.11 10.41 -11.68
C ASN A 192 -17.81 9.82 -12.25
N ASN A 193 -17.48 8.56 -11.95
CA ASN A 193 -16.20 7.95 -12.34
C ASN A 193 -15.91 8.06 -13.84
N LYS A 194 -16.93 7.87 -14.70
CA LYS A 194 -16.78 8.00 -16.16
C LYS A 194 -16.36 9.42 -16.59
N LYS A 195 -16.92 10.45 -15.94
CA LYS A 195 -16.56 11.86 -16.22
C LYS A 195 -15.15 12.15 -15.71
N ILE A 196 -14.81 11.62 -14.54
CA ILE A 196 -13.49 11.77 -13.92
C ILE A 196 -12.40 11.10 -14.77
N LEU A 197 -12.64 9.91 -15.32
CA LEU A 197 -11.71 9.22 -16.22
C LEU A 197 -11.44 10.01 -17.51
N ALA A 198 -12.48 10.68 -18.05
CA ALA A 198 -12.36 11.51 -19.24
C ALA A 198 -11.69 12.88 -18.98
N ALA A 199 -11.63 13.33 -17.72
CA ALA A 199 -11.02 14.59 -17.35
C ALA A 199 -9.48 14.46 -17.35
N GLN A 200 -8.80 15.48 -17.86
CA GLN A 200 -7.38 15.66 -17.59
C GLN A 200 -7.24 16.25 -16.20
N ILE A 201 -6.54 15.52 -15.34
CA ILE A 201 -6.40 15.85 -13.93
C ILE A 201 -4.91 16.03 -13.64
N GLU A 202 -4.55 17.22 -13.19
CA GLU A 202 -3.21 17.53 -12.70
C GLU A 202 -3.27 17.71 -11.18
N ILE A 203 -2.44 16.96 -10.45
CA ILE A 203 -2.26 17.17 -9.01
C ILE A 203 -1.14 18.20 -8.83
N THR A 204 -1.49 19.33 -8.21
CA THR A 204 -0.55 20.42 -7.92
C THR A 204 -0.08 20.40 -6.47
N ASN A 205 0.96 21.17 -6.18
CA ASN A 205 1.53 21.27 -4.83
C ASN A 205 0.55 21.93 -3.86
N GLU A 206 -0.28 22.86 -4.31
CA GLU A 206 -1.27 23.55 -3.48
C GLU A 206 -2.31 22.56 -2.95
N ASP A 207 -2.68 21.57 -3.78
CA ASP A 207 -3.64 20.52 -3.43
C ASP A 207 -3.09 19.61 -2.32
N ILE A 208 -1.77 19.40 -2.30
CA ILE A 208 -1.10 18.48 -1.38
C ILE A 208 -0.29 19.16 -0.27
N ALA A 209 -0.19 20.49 -0.26
CA ALA A 209 0.60 21.25 0.73
C ALA A 209 0.10 21.00 2.16
N ARG A 210 -1.18 20.67 2.30
CA ARG A 210 -1.84 20.33 3.57
C ARG A 210 -1.66 18.87 3.98
N LEU A 211 -1.09 18.04 3.11
CA LEU A 211 -0.92 16.61 3.33
C LEU A 211 0.42 16.34 4.01
N ILE A 212 0.34 15.73 5.20
CA ILE A 212 1.50 15.45 6.05
C ILE A 212 2.11 14.11 5.60
N ALA A 213 3.16 14.11 4.79
CA ALA A 213 3.98 12.92 4.49
C ALA A 213 5.35 13.33 3.93
N GLN A 214 6.38 12.50 4.14
CA GLN A 214 7.71 12.70 3.54
C GLN A 214 7.70 12.42 2.03
N ARG A 215 6.97 11.38 1.60
CA ARG A 215 6.70 11.09 0.18
C ARG A 215 5.21 10.87 -0.07
N VAL A 216 4.75 11.15 -1.28
CA VAL A 216 3.39 10.90 -1.73
C VAL A 216 3.46 10.04 -2.99
N PHE A 217 2.96 8.81 -2.91
CA PHE A 217 2.83 7.91 -4.04
C PHE A 217 1.50 8.17 -4.75
N VAL A 218 1.58 8.53 -6.03
CA VAL A 218 0.43 8.78 -6.89
C VAL A 218 0.34 7.64 -7.89
N PHE A 219 -0.66 6.77 -7.72
CA PHE A 219 -0.88 5.63 -8.60
C PHE A 219 -1.84 6.02 -9.72
N SER A 220 -1.41 5.92 -10.97
CA SER A 220 -2.24 6.27 -12.13
C SER A 220 -2.52 5.06 -13.02
N TYR A 221 -3.79 4.76 -13.28
CA TYR A 221 -4.22 3.70 -14.19
C TYR A 221 -4.26 4.14 -15.66
N GLU A 222 -4.45 5.43 -15.91
CA GLU A 222 -4.53 6.00 -17.26
C GLU A 222 -3.59 7.20 -17.43
N LYS A 223 -3.39 7.67 -18.66
CA LYS A 223 -2.50 8.82 -18.93
C LYS A 223 -3.08 10.17 -18.49
N ASN A 224 -4.34 10.19 -18.05
CA ASN A 224 -5.09 11.41 -17.77
C ASN A 224 -4.85 11.99 -16.38
N LEU A 225 -4.11 11.28 -15.51
CA LEU A 225 -3.64 11.80 -14.23
C LEU A 225 -2.14 12.09 -14.32
N SER A 226 -1.77 13.35 -14.11
CA SER A 226 -0.40 13.82 -14.06
C SER A 226 -0.08 14.49 -12.74
N VAL A 227 1.20 14.51 -12.42
CA VAL A 227 1.75 15.28 -11.29
C VAL A 227 2.60 16.40 -11.86
N SER A 228 2.41 17.63 -11.36
CA SER A 228 3.19 18.78 -11.83
C SER A 228 4.68 18.57 -11.52
N LYS A 229 5.51 18.51 -12.58
CA LYS A 229 6.95 18.19 -12.47
C LYS A 229 7.78 19.30 -11.82
N ASN A 230 7.23 20.51 -11.73
CA ASN A 230 7.95 21.65 -11.21
C ASN A 230 7.57 21.87 -9.74
N GLN A 231 8.59 22.00 -8.90
CA GLN A 231 8.59 22.54 -7.53
C GLN A 231 8.48 21.58 -6.34
N ILE A 232 8.58 20.25 -6.49
CA ILE A 232 8.97 19.45 -5.32
C ILE A 232 10.13 18.52 -5.62
N ASN A 233 11.19 18.67 -4.81
CA ASN A 233 12.40 17.86 -4.70
C ASN A 233 12.09 16.35 -4.48
N GLY A 234 11.45 15.69 -5.44
CA GLY A 234 11.10 14.27 -5.41
C GLY A 234 10.00 13.88 -4.41
N LYS A 235 9.28 14.82 -3.77
CA LYS A 235 8.25 14.48 -2.75
C LYS A 235 7.09 13.65 -3.33
N MET A 236 6.70 13.92 -4.56
CA MET A 236 5.67 13.15 -5.26
C MET A 236 6.30 12.15 -6.21
N ILE A 237 5.81 10.91 -6.14
CA ILE A 237 6.29 9.80 -6.96
C ILE A 237 5.09 9.26 -7.71
N GLN A 238 5.04 9.54 -9.01
CA GLN A 238 4.01 9.00 -9.89
C GLN A 238 4.37 7.59 -10.33
N ILE A 239 3.55 6.62 -9.95
CA ILE A 239 3.63 5.24 -10.42
C ILE A 239 2.51 5.02 -11.44
N ASN A 240 2.90 4.85 -12.70
CA ASN A 240 1.95 4.48 -13.74
C ASN A 240 1.70 2.97 -13.66
N MET A 241 0.46 2.60 -13.35
CA MET A 241 0.04 1.22 -13.23
C MET A 241 0.13 0.56 -14.62
N PRO A 242 0.92 -0.52 -14.76
CA PRO A 242 1.07 -1.20 -16.04
C PRO A 242 -0.23 -1.90 -16.43
N LYS A 243 -0.53 -1.93 -17.74
CA LYS A 243 -1.67 -2.72 -18.27
C LYS A 243 -1.48 -4.23 -18.09
N GLN A 244 -0.23 -4.69 -17.95
CA GLN A 244 0.11 -6.08 -17.66
C GLN A 244 0.43 -6.20 -16.18
N ASN A 245 -0.15 -7.19 -15.50
CA ASN A 245 0.06 -7.35 -14.06
C ASN A 245 1.51 -7.80 -13.78
N PHE A 246 2.27 -6.97 -13.08
CA PHE A 246 3.63 -7.30 -12.67
C PHE A 246 3.63 -8.33 -11.54
N SER A 247 4.71 -9.12 -11.45
CA SER A 247 4.94 -9.96 -10.28
C SER A 247 5.07 -9.11 -9.02
N LEU A 248 4.67 -9.66 -7.87
CA LEU A 248 4.79 -8.96 -6.58
C LEU A 248 6.23 -8.51 -6.30
N MET A 249 7.23 -9.29 -6.71
CA MET A 249 8.65 -8.96 -6.58
C MET A 249 8.97 -7.65 -7.29
N LYS A 250 8.59 -7.52 -8.56
CA LYS A 250 8.82 -6.30 -9.36
C LYS A 250 8.05 -5.10 -8.80
N LYS A 251 6.84 -5.29 -8.28
CA LYS A 251 6.08 -4.22 -7.59
C LYS A 251 6.81 -3.72 -6.34
N CYS A 252 7.39 -4.64 -5.56
CA CYS A 252 8.16 -4.28 -4.37
C CYS A 252 9.52 -3.63 -4.70
N GLU A 253 10.18 -4.02 -5.79
CA GLU A 253 11.40 -3.35 -6.28
C GLU A 253 11.14 -1.89 -6.61
N ILE A 254 10.07 -1.60 -7.36
CA ILE A 254 9.66 -0.22 -7.67
C ILE A 254 9.47 0.59 -6.38
N ILE A 255 8.84 0.01 -5.35
CA ILE A 255 8.69 0.71 -4.06
C ILE A 255 10.04 0.96 -3.40
N LYS A 256 10.94 -0.03 -3.36
CA LYS A 256 12.26 0.11 -2.75
C LYS A 256 13.14 1.14 -3.45
N GLU A 257 13.07 1.26 -4.76
CA GLU A 257 13.81 2.29 -5.53
C GLU A 257 13.33 3.72 -5.22
N ASN A 258 12.15 3.86 -4.63
CA ASN A 258 11.47 5.14 -4.38
C ASN A 258 11.33 5.47 -2.88
N LEU A 259 11.91 4.65 -2.00
CA LEU A 259 12.03 4.84 -0.55
C LEU A 259 13.46 5.24 -0.16
#